data_AF-A0A832IJZ6-F1
#
_entry.id   AF-A0A832IJZ6-F1
#
_cell.length_a   1.000
_cell.length_b   1.000
_cell.length_c   1.000
_cell.angle_alpha   90.00
_cell.angle_beta   90.00
_cell.angle_gamma   90.00
#
_symmetry.space_group_name_H-M   'P 1'
#
loop_
_entity.id
_entity.type
_entity.pdbx_description
1 polymer ?
#
loop_
_entity_poly.entity_id
_entity_poly.type
_entity_poly.pdbx_seq_one_letter_code
_entity_poly.pdbx_strand_id
1 'polypeptide(L)'
;MAASPLFSAKIFLEDYFEKHITVQNIRIFFNEKPDELLVLSEDLKGYYVRNLNKPGIVLNEKGQLVGFVEKTGSVGYVSKWWESEFPVTLVATDVTVTGYYKGYRITIPDPNVSLEKLQAKVYMSEYLPYGKLLKNYGMHLGYYENGIFRINIPKVSKKVILLESYGNDDDGKK
;
A
#
# COMPACT_ATOMS: atom_id res chain seq x y z
N MET A 1 2.75 37.64 2.28
CA MET A 1 3.04 36.38 3.01
C MET A 1 3.77 35.46 2.05
N ALA A 2 5.05 35.18 2.28
CA ALA A 2 5.83 34.30 1.42
C ALA A 2 5.37 32.86 1.63
N ALA A 3 4.68 32.29 0.63
CA ALA A 3 4.39 30.87 0.62
C ALA A 3 5.72 30.10 0.63
N SER A 4 5.88 29.19 1.60
CA SER A 4 7.09 28.38 1.72
C SER A 4 7.36 27.64 0.41
N PRO A 5 8.61 27.55 -0.07
CA PRO A 5 8.95 26.87 -1.33
C PRO A 5 8.39 25.44 -1.42
N LEU A 6 8.28 24.75 -0.29
CA LEU A 6 7.69 23.42 -0.16
C LEU A 6 6.18 23.39 -0.43
N PHE A 7 5.46 24.43 0.00
CA PHE A 7 4.01 24.53 -0.22
C PHE A 7 3.70 24.77 -1.70
N SER A 8 4.49 25.64 -2.36
CA SER A 8 4.36 25.89 -3.80
C SER A 8 4.73 24.66 -4.63
N ALA A 9 5.76 23.91 -4.23
CA ALA A 9 6.13 22.65 -4.89
C ALA A 9 5.04 21.59 -4.74
N LYS A 10 4.42 21.47 -3.56
CA LYS A 10 3.29 20.57 -3.33
C LYS A 10 2.10 20.92 -4.24
N ILE A 11 1.66 22.19 -4.24
CA ILE A 11 0.54 22.64 -5.08
C ILE A 11 0.86 22.40 -6.55
N PHE A 12 2.07 22.73 -7.00
CA PHE A 12 2.48 22.49 -8.39
C PHE A 12 2.42 21.01 -8.77
N LEU A 13 2.89 20.10 -7.89
CA LEU A 13 2.83 18.66 -8.14
C LEU A 13 1.38 18.14 -8.15
N GLU A 14 0.55 18.59 -7.21
CA GLU A 14 -0.88 18.24 -7.15
C GLU A 14 -1.60 18.70 -8.43
N ASP A 15 -1.39 19.95 -8.83
CA ASP A 15 -1.97 20.57 -10.03
C ASP A 15 -1.43 19.92 -11.32
N TYR A 16 -0.16 19.50 -11.34
CA TYR A 16 0.43 18.74 -12.43
C TYR A 16 -0.20 17.36 -12.57
N PHE A 17 -0.39 16.62 -11.47
CA PHE A 17 -1.02 15.29 -11.48
C PHE A 17 -2.53 15.33 -11.74
N GLU A 18 -3.22 16.40 -11.35
CA GLU A 18 -4.64 16.61 -11.71
C GLU A 18 -4.80 16.90 -13.21
N LYS A 19 -3.93 17.73 -13.79
CA LYS A 19 -3.99 18.11 -15.21
C LYS A 19 -3.42 17.03 -16.14
N HIS A 20 -2.42 16.30 -15.68
CA HIS A 20 -1.80 15.20 -16.40
C HIS A 20 -2.17 13.91 -15.71
N ILE A 21 -3.47 13.57 -15.78
CA ILE A 21 -3.91 12.21 -15.49
C ILE A 21 -3.26 11.32 -16.55
N THR A 22 -2.04 10.89 -16.30
CA THR A 22 -1.49 9.69 -16.91
C THR A 22 -2.33 8.57 -16.35
N VAL A 23 -3.47 8.30 -17.00
CA VAL A 23 -4.17 7.03 -16.86
C VAL A 23 -3.21 6.00 -17.43
N GLN A 24 -2.22 5.59 -16.64
CA GLN A 24 -1.69 4.26 -16.82
C GLN A 24 -2.88 3.37 -16.52
N ASN A 25 -3.50 2.87 -17.58
CA ASN A 25 -4.38 1.72 -17.52
C ASN A 25 -3.51 0.55 -17.06
N ILE A 26 -3.18 0.52 -15.76
CA ILE A 26 -2.64 -0.66 -15.09
C ILE A 26 -3.84 -1.60 -14.99
N ARG A 27 -4.16 -2.22 -16.12
CA ARG A 27 -4.81 -3.52 -16.11
C ARG A 27 -3.78 -4.40 -15.44
N ILE A 28 -4.01 -4.75 -14.17
CA ILE A 28 -3.05 -5.46 -13.30
C ILE A 28 -2.51 -6.73 -13.97
N PHE A 29 -3.21 -7.25 -14.99
CA PHE A 29 -2.77 -8.37 -15.82
C PHE A 29 -3.20 -8.20 -17.29
N PHE A 30 -2.56 -7.32 -18.08
CA PHE A 30 -2.69 -7.38 -19.55
C PHE A 30 -1.42 -7.99 -20.17
N ASN A 31 -1.58 -9.20 -20.69
CA ASN A 31 -0.66 -9.94 -21.55
C ASN A 31 0.65 -10.51 -20.97
N GLU A 32 1.01 -10.23 -19.72
CA GLU A 32 2.12 -10.91 -19.04
C GLU A 32 1.64 -11.55 -17.74
N LYS A 33 2.06 -12.81 -17.51
CA LYS A 33 1.77 -13.48 -16.25
C LYS A 33 2.50 -12.70 -15.15
N PRO A 34 1.80 -12.27 -14.08
CA PRO A 34 2.48 -11.66 -12.95
C PRO A 34 3.53 -12.62 -12.40
N ASP A 35 4.64 -12.08 -11.86
CA ASP A 35 5.66 -12.88 -11.22
C ASP A 35 5.07 -13.59 -9.98
N GLU A 36 4.71 -14.86 -10.19
CA GLU A 36 4.26 -15.77 -9.13
C GLU A 36 5.47 -16.21 -8.31
N LEU A 37 5.54 -15.76 -7.06
CA LEU A 37 6.57 -16.14 -6.12
C LEU A 37 6.09 -17.31 -5.25
N LEU A 38 6.97 -18.30 -5.06
CA LEU A 38 6.71 -19.44 -4.19
C LEU A 38 7.11 -19.09 -2.76
N VAL A 39 6.16 -19.21 -1.83
CA VAL A 39 6.41 -19.11 -0.39
C VAL A 39 7.08 -20.40 0.10
N LEU A 40 8.23 -20.25 0.74
CA LEU A 40 9.06 -21.35 1.23
C LEU A 40 8.75 -21.68 2.69
N SER A 41 8.63 -20.64 3.52
CA SER A 41 8.34 -20.73 4.96
C SER A 41 7.77 -19.42 5.47
N GLU A 42 7.13 -19.46 6.63
CA GLU A 42 6.48 -18.33 7.28
C GLU A 42 6.91 -18.26 8.75
N ASP A 43 7.13 -17.05 9.26
CA ASP A 43 7.37 -16.76 10.67
C ASP A 43 6.31 -15.78 11.21
N LEU A 44 6.45 -15.26 12.43
CA LEU A 44 5.47 -14.32 12.99
C LEU A 44 5.39 -13.00 12.21
N LYS A 45 6.53 -12.45 11.77
CA LYS A 45 6.66 -11.12 11.15
C LYS A 45 6.47 -11.14 9.64
N GLY A 46 6.77 -12.25 8.98
CA GLY A 46 6.85 -12.31 7.53
C GLY A 46 6.93 -13.72 6.98
N TYR A 47 7.40 -13.82 5.74
CA TYR A 47 7.59 -15.07 5.05
C TYR A 47 8.72 -14.97 4.01
N TYR A 48 9.33 -16.12 3.74
CA TYR A 48 10.43 -16.26 2.79
C TYR A 48 9.89 -16.71 1.43
N VAL A 49 10.39 -16.09 0.37
CA VAL A 49 9.99 -16.37 -1.01
C VAL A 49 11.20 -16.67 -1.89
N ARG A 50 11.02 -17.56 -2.86
CA ARG A 50 12.07 -17.92 -3.82
C ARG A 50 12.20 -16.87 -4.93
N ASN A 51 13.43 -16.53 -5.29
CA ASN A 51 13.80 -15.69 -6.45
C ASN A 51 13.12 -14.31 -6.47
N LEU A 52 13.00 -13.66 -5.31
CA LEU A 52 12.44 -12.31 -5.21
C LEU A 52 13.53 -11.29 -5.52
N ASN A 53 13.68 -10.90 -6.78
CA ASN A 53 14.81 -10.06 -7.22
C ASN A 53 14.52 -8.56 -7.18
N LYS A 54 13.28 -8.16 -6.93
CA LYS A 54 12.85 -6.76 -7.02
C LYS A 54 12.08 -6.32 -5.77
N PRO A 55 12.21 -5.06 -5.35
CA PRO A 55 11.40 -4.50 -4.27
C PRO A 55 9.96 -4.31 -4.73
N GLY A 56 9.03 -4.20 -3.79
CA GLY A 56 7.62 -3.98 -4.11
C GLY A 56 6.68 -4.34 -2.97
N ILE A 57 5.41 -4.45 -3.32
CA ILE A 57 4.38 -5.00 -2.45
C ILE A 57 3.97 -6.38 -2.95
N VAL A 58 3.42 -7.19 -2.05
CA VAL A 58 3.05 -8.56 -2.35
C VAL A 58 1.56 -8.76 -2.12
N LEU A 59 0.90 -9.35 -3.09
CA LEU A 59 -0.53 -9.68 -3.07
C LEU A 59 -0.74 -11.20 -3.02
N ASN A 60 -1.86 -11.64 -2.46
CA ASN A 60 -2.32 -13.02 -2.63
C ASN A 60 -3.10 -13.20 -3.95
N GLU A 61 -3.56 -14.41 -4.23
CA GLU A 61 -4.33 -14.77 -5.42
C GLU A 61 -5.67 -14.03 -5.56
N LYS A 62 -6.16 -13.43 -4.47
CA LYS A 62 -7.38 -12.61 -4.45
C LYS A 62 -7.07 -11.12 -4.65
N GLY A 63 -5.81 -10.75 -4.87
CA GLY A 63 -5.36 -9.36 -5.00
C GLY A 63 -5.26 -8.61 -3.67
N GLN A 64 -5.37 -9.29 -2.52
CA GLN A 64 -5.25 -8.65 -1.22
C GLN A 64 -3.79 -8.42 -0.86
N LEU A 65 -3.46 -7.23 -0.35
CA LEU A 65 -2.14 -6.92 0.18
C LEU A 65 -1.80 -7.90 1.31
N VAL A 66 -0.73 -8.67 1.16
CA VAL A 66 -0.23 -9.58 2.19
C VAL A 66 1.07 -9.08 2.82
N GLY A 67 1.85 -8.26 2.12
CA GLY A 67 3.09 -7.76 2.68
C GLY A 67 3.90 -6.82 1.82
N PHE A 68 5.05 -6.42 2.38
CA PHE A 68 6.03 -5.53 1.78
C PHE A 68 7.36 -6.25 1.64
N VAL A 69 8.02 -6.13 0.49
CA VAL A 69 9.34 -6.71 0.28
C VAL A 69 10.36 -5.99 1.17
N GLU A 70 11.03 -6.72 2.05
CA GLU A 70 12.12 -6.20 2.88
C GLU A 70 13.50 -6.60 2.36
N LYS A 71 13.62 -7.81 1.81
CA LYS A 71 14.88 -8.34 1.30
C LYS A 71 14.69 -9.00 -0.05
N THR A 72 15.54 -8.64 -1.01
CA THR A 72 15.62 -9.27 -2.33
C THR A 72 16.76 -10.29 -2.41
N GLY A 73 16.70 -11.18 -3.41
CA GLY A 73 17.70 -12.20 -3.71
C GLY A 73 17.09 -13.55 -4.09
N SER A 74 17.94 -14.57 -4.18
CA SER A 74 17.53 -15.97 -4.43
C SER A 74 16.54 -16.49 -3.38
N VAL A 75 16.65 -15.99 -2.16
CA VAL A 75 15.63 -16.09 -1.11
C VAL A 75 15.38 -14.69 -0.58
N GLY A 76 14.23 -14.13 -0.93
CA GLY A 76 13.79 -12.85 -0.41
C GLY A 76 12.91 -13.00 0.83
N TYR A 77 12.69 -11.89 1.52
CA TYR A 77 11.86 -11.80 2.71
C TYR A 77 10.80 -10.73 2.51
N VAL A 78 9.56 -11.08 2.88
CA VAL A 78 8.39 -10.21 2.80
C VAL A 78 7.81 -10.08 4.20
N SER A 79 7.75 -8.86 4.70
CA SER A 79 7.06 -8.57 5.96
C SER A 79 5.57 -8.52 5.76
N LYS A 80 4.84 -9.15 6.67
CA LYS A 80 3.38 -9.08 6.71
C LYS A 80 2.97 -7.64 6.94
N TRP A 81 2.03 -7.16 6.15
CA TRP A 81 1.66 -5.75 6.24
C TRP A 81 1.14 -5.41 7.65
N TRP A 82 0.43 -6.34 8.30
CA TRP A 82 -0.12 -6.12 9.64
C TRP A 82 0.95 -6.06 10.73
N GLU A 83 2.17 -6.51 10.45
CA GLU A 83 3.35 -6.40 11.30
C GLU A 83 4.22 -5.18 10.92
N SER A 84 3.80 -4.39 9.91
CA SER A 84 4.51 -3.23 9.38
C SER A 84 3.87 -1.90 9.85
N GLU A 85 4.59 -0.79 9.68
CA GLU A 85 4.08 0.55 9.99
C GLU A 85 4.05 1.40 8.71
N PHE A 86 2.90 1.99 8.38
CA PHE A 86 2.74 2.74 7.14
C PHE A 86 1.52 3.68 7.17
N PRO A 87 1.49 4.74 6.35
CA PRO A 87 0.33 5.61 6.23
C PRO A 87 -0.86 4.87 5.61
N VAL A 88 -2.06 5.21 6.06
CA VAL A 88 -3.34 4.65 5.58
C VAL A 88 -4.30 5.74 5.17
N THR A 89 -5.22 5.43 4.27
CA THR A 89 -6.34 6.30 3.91
C THR A 89 -7.63 5.69 4.44
N LEU A 90 -8.40 6.49 5.19
CA LEU A 90 -9.72 6.15 5.69
C LEU A 90 -10.76 6.83 4.82
N VAL A 91 -11.69 6.04 4.28
CA VAL A 91 -12.74 6.54 3.40
C VAL A 91 -14.10 6.27 4.04
N ALA A 92 -14.73 7.35 4.49
CA ALA A 92 -16.13 7.38 4.92
C ALA A 92 -17.01 7.97 3.81
N THR A 93 -18.33 7.99 4.02
CA THR A 93 -19.30 8.50 3.02
C THR A 93 -18.97 9.91 2.54
N ASP A 94 -18.66 10.83 3.46
CA ASP A 94 -18.52 12.26 3.16
C ASP A 94 -17.11 12.81 3.42
N VAL A 95 -16.19 11.97 3.91
CA VAL A 95 -14.85 12.40 4.29
C VAL A 95 -13.80 11.35 3.96
N THR A 96 -12.66 11.80 3.44
CA THR A 96 -11.45 11.00 3.28
C THR A 96 -10.38 11.60 4.18
N VAL A 97 -9.78 10.76 5.03
CA VAL A 97 -8.80 11.18 6.05
C VAL A 97 -7.55 10.33 5.92
N THR A 98 -6.38 10.95 6.14
CA THR A 98 -5.12 10.22 6.22
C THR A 98 -4.80 9.89 7.68
N GLY A 99 -4.37 8.66 7.93
CA GLY A 99 -3.90 8.22 9.24
C GLY A 99 -2.56 7.48 9.13
N TYR A 100 -2.09 7.00 10.26
CA TYR A 100 -0.88 6.18 10.35
C TYR A 100 -1.18 4.88 11.09
N TYR A 101 -0.92 3.74 10.42
CA TYR A 101 -1.08 2.42 11.00
C TYR A 101 0.19 2.01 11.74
N LYS A 102 0.03 1.57 12.99
CA LYS A 102 1.09 0.99 13.82
C LYS A 102 0.51 0.05 14.86
N GLY A 103 0.95 -1.20 14.87
CA GLY A 103 0.60 -2.18 15.91
C GLY A 103 -0.90 -2.30 16.14
N TYR A 104 -1.67 -2.61 15.09
CA TYR A 104 -3.12 -2.78 15.13
C TYR A 104 -3.93 -1.51 15.50
N ARG A 105 -3.28 -0.35 15.51
CA ARG A 105 -3.92 0.95 15.80
C ARG A 105 -3.72 1.91 14.64
N ILE A 106 -4.66 2.85 14.51
CA ILE A 106 -4.59 3.94 13.55
C ILE A 106 -4.63 5.26 14.30
N THR A 107 -3.59 6.06 14.12
CA THR A 107 -3.53 7.44 14.62
C THR A 107 -3.95 8.38 13.50
N ILE A 108 -4.92 9.25 13.78
CA ILE A 108 -5.39 10.27 12.84
C ILE A 108 -4.93 11.64 13.38
N PRO A 109 -4.07 12.37 12.67
CA PRO A 109 -3.52 13.63 13.16
C PRO A 109 -4.47 14.83 12.99
N ASP A 110 -5.55 14.70 12.22
CA ASP A 110 -6.49 15.80 11.97
C ASP A 110 -7.43 16.02 13.19
N PRO A 111 -7.31 17.17 13.90
CA PRO A 111 -8.10 17.44 15.09
C PRO A 111 -9.58 17.74 14.77
N ASN A 112 -9.94 18.00 13.51
CA ASN A 112 -11.31 18.30 13.11
C ASN A 112 -12.14 17.03 12.87
N VAL A 113 -11.51 15.86 12.88
CA VAL A 113 -12.18 14.57 12.65
C VAL A 113 -12.62 13.96 13.98
N SER A 114 -13.93 13.81 14.16
CA SER A 114 -14.48 13.11 15.31
C SER A 114 -14.28 11.59 15.16
N LEU A 115 -13.25 11.06 15.82
CA LEU A 115 -12.85 9.64 15.75
C LEU A 115 -13.96 8.68 16.21
N GLU A 116 -14.75 9.09 17.20
CA GLU A 116 -15.82 8.27 17.79
C GLU A 116 -17.00 8.09 16.84
N LYS A 117 -17.19 9.00 15.90
CA LYS A 117 -18.29 8.96 14.91
C LYS A 117 -17.83 8.49 13.54
N LEU A 118 -16.52 8.33 13.34
CA LEU A 118 -15.96 7.93 12.07
C LEU A 118 -16.26 6.46 11.79
N GLN A 119 -16.98 6.22 10.70
CA GLN A 119 -17.19 4.89 10.12
C GLN A 119 -16.57 4.88 8.74
N ALA A 120 -15.44 4.18 8.59
CA ALA A 120 -14.64 4.25 7.39
C ALA A 120 -14.05 2.89 7.00
N LYS A 121 -13.90 2.68 5.70
CA LYS A 121 -13.03 1.61 5.18
C LYS A 121 -11.59 2.10 5.22
N VAL A 122 -10.68 1.25 5.65
CA VAL A 122 -9.25 1.56 5.74
C VAL A 122 -8.53 0.95 4.55
N TYR A 123 -7.70 1.73 3.88
CA TYR A 123 -6.89 1.32 2.74
C TYR A 123 -5.42 1.66 3.00
N MET A 124 -4.51 0.99 2.29
CA MET A 124 -3.15 1.50 2.15
C MET A 124 -3.22 2.92 1.59
N SER A 125 -2.39 3.83 2.13
CA SER A 125 -2.45 5.25 1.74
C SER A 125 -2.37 5.42 0.24
N GLU A 126 -3.24 6.25 -0.33
CA GLU A 126 -3.25 6.57 -1.76
C GLU A 126 -1.94 7.25 -2.22
N TYR A 127 -1.15 7.77 -1.28
CA TYR A 127 0.15 8.37 -1.51
C TYR A 127 1.31 7.36 -1.53
N LEU A 128 1.05 6.09 -1.18
CA LEU A 128 2.02 5.01 -1.36
C LEU A 128 1.93 4.40 -2.76
N PRO A 129 3.03 3.84 -3.29
CA PRO A 129 2.99 3.06 -4.52
C PRO A 129 1.86 2.03 -4.46
N TYR A 130 1.04 1.97 -5.52
CA TYR A 130 -0.14 1.10 -5.62
C TYR A 130 -1.32 1.41 -4.68
N GLY A 131 -1.22 2.37 -3.74
CA GLY A 131 -2.31 2.66 -2.80
C GLY A 131 -3.63 3.03 -3.47
N LYS A 132 -3.57 4.00 -4.39
CA LYS A 132 -4.72 4.41 -5.20
C LYS A 132 -5.26 3.26 -6.07
N LEU A 133 -4.37 2.43 -6.61
CA LEU A 133 -4.75 1.25 -7.39
C LEU A 133 -5.55 0.27 -6.51
N LEU A 134 -4.98 -0.18 -5.39
CA LEU A 134 -5.61 -1.12 -4.47
C LEU A 134 -6.95 -0.61 -3.95
N LYS A 135 -7.04 0.68 -3.60
CA LYS A 135 -8.30 1.34 -3.21
C LYS A 135 -9.35 1.23 -4.30
N ASN A 136 -9.01 1.57 -5.55
CA ASN A 136 -9.96 1.52 -6.67
C ASN A 136 -10.49 0.11 -6.95
N TYR A 137 -9.72 -0.92 -6.63
CA TYR A 137 -10.16 -2.33 -6.68
C TYR A 137 -10.88 -2.79 -5.40
N GLY A 138 -11.12 -1.91 -4.43
CA GLY A 138 -11.84 -2.24 -3.19
C GLY A 138 -11.04 -3.04 -2.16
N MET A 139 -9.71 -3.08 -2.30
CA MET A 139 -8.80 -3.83 -1.41
C MET A 139 -8.57 -3.07 -0.11
N HIS A 140 -9.54 -3.15 0.78
CA HIS A 140 -9.49 -2.56 2.12
C HIS A 140 -8.78 -3.50 3.10
N LEU A 141 -8.05 -2.89 4.03
CA LEU A 141 -7.29 -3.52 5.11
C LEU A 141 -8.17 -3.82 6.33
N GLY A 142 -9.38 -3.27 6.38
CA GLY A 142 -10.33 -3.42 7.47
C GLY A 142 -11.29 -2.24 7.56
N TYR A 143 -11.94 -2.13 8.72
CA TYR A 143 -12.94 -1.11 9.02
C TYR A 143 -12.51 -0.32 10.26
N TYR A 144 -12.74 0.99 10.24
CA TYR A 144 -12.58 1.83 11.41
C TYR A 144 -13.96 2.26 11.89
N GLU A 145 -14.31 1.90 13.12
CA GLU A 145 -15.63 2.15 13.71
C GLU A 145 -15.47 2.46 15.20
N ASN A 146 -16.11 3.54 15.68
CA ASN A 146 -16.13 3.92 17.09
C ASN A 146 -14.73 4.02 17.71
N GLY A 147 -13.78 4.64 16.99
CA GLY A 147 -12.39 4.78 17.45
C GLY A 147 -11.53 3.51 17.35
N ILE A 148 -12.08 2.40 16.87
CA ILE A 148 -11.41 1.09 16.84
C ILE A 148 -11.17 0.65 15.40
N PHE A 149 -9.93 0.24 15.11
CA PHE A 149 -9.60 -0.42 13.85
C PHE A 149 -9.86 -1.92 13.93
N ARG A 150 -10.85 -2.40 13.18
CA ARG A 150 -11.14 -3.81 12.94
C ARG A 150 -10.37 -4.27 11.71
N ILE A 151 -9.21 -4.85 11.95
CA ILE A 151 -8.31 -5.36 10.93
C ILE A 151 -8.90 -6.57 10.19
N ASN A 152 -8.69 -6.65 8.88
CA ASN A 152 -8.96 -7.80 8.04
C ASN A 152 -7.64 -8.44 7.60
N ILE A 153 -7.18 -9.46 8.35
CA ILE A 153 -5.90 -10.14 8.06
C ILE A 153 -6.11 -11.12 6.90
N PRO A 154 -5.43 -10.93 5.75
CA PRO A 154 -5.53 -11.84 4.62
C PRO A 154 -4.70 -13.10 4.86
N LYS A 155 -5.09 -14.19 4.19
CA LYS A 155 -4.30 -15.42 4.17
C LYS A 155 -3.09 -15.26 3.24
N VAL A 156 -1.91 -15.63 3.73
CA VAL A 156 -0.73 -15.82 2.88
C VAL A 156 -0.87 -17.17 2.17
N SER A 157 -0.87 -17.12 0.84
CA SER A 157 -1.00 -18.32 0.00
C SER A 157 0.36 -18.91 -0.32
N LYS A 158 0.38 -20.19 -0.71
CA LYS A 158 1.62 -20.87 -1.16
C LYS A 158 2.30 -20.15 -2.31
N LYS A 159 1.51 -19.43 -3.11
CA LYS A 159 1.96 -18.55 -4.18
C LYS A 159 1.44 -17.15 -3.91
N VAL A 160 2.29 -16.17 -4.18
CA VAL A 160 1.98 -14.75 -4.05
C VAL A 160 2.42 -14.00 -5.30
N ILE A 161 1.88 -12.81 -5.52
CA ILE A 161 2.13 -11.98 -6.68
C ILE A 161 2.93 -10.76 -6.25
N LEU A 162 4.05 -10.50 -6.92
CA LEU A 162 4.82 -9.27 -6.73
C LEU A 162 4.23 -8.14 -7.58
N LEU A 163 3.99 -6.99 -6.95
CA LEU A 163 3.85 -5.71 -7.63
C LEU A 163 5.10 -4.88 -7.35
N GLU A 164 5.97 -4.80 -8.35
CA GLU A 164 7.30 -4.20 -8.25
C GLU A 164 7.23 -2.69 -7.97
N SER A 165 8.11 -2.15 -7.14
CA SER A 165 8.16 -0.69 -6.95
C SER A 165 8.47 0.03 -8.28
N TYR A 166 7.76 1.11 -8.57
CA TYR A 166 8.09 1.99 -9.70
C TYR A 166 9.40 2.73 -9.40
N GLY A 167 10.51 2.25 -9.95
CA GLY A 167 11.83 2.85 -9.79
C GLY A 167 12.88 1.83 -9.37
N ASN A 168 13.47 1.16 -10.37
CA ASN A 168 14.84 0.61 -10.36
C ASN A 168 15.25 0.13 -11.77
N ASP A 169 14.82 0.83 -12.82
CA ASP A 169 15.32 0.59 -14.19
C ASP A 169 16.48 1.53 -14.55
N ASP A 170 17.10 2.20 -13.56
CA ASP A 170 18.29 3.01 -13.77
C ASP A 170 19.32 2.75 -12.66
N ASP A 171 19.97 1.60 -12.75
CA ASP A 171 21.41 1.52 -12.46
C ASP A 171 22.05 0.75 -13.61
N GLY A 172 22.48 1.54 -14.58
CA GLY A 172 22.90 1.11 -15.89
C GLY A 172 23.99 0.06 -15.90
N LYS A 173 23.96 -0.68 -17.01
CA LYS A 173 25.15 -1.07 -17.75
C LYS A 173 26.28 -0.05 -17.55
N LYS A 174 27.31 -0.46 -16.82
CA LYS A 174 28.71 -0.13 -17.10
C LYS A 174 29.56 -1.37 -16.88
#